data_AF-A0A9J6EL98-F1
#
_entry.id   AF-A0A9J6EL98-F1
#
_cell.length_a   1.000
_cell.length_b   1.000
_cell.length_c   1.000
_cell.angle_alpha   90.00
_cell.angle_beta   90.00
_cell.angle_gamma   90.00
#
_symmetry.space_group_name_H-M   'P 1'
#
loop_
_entity.id
_entity.type
_entity.pdbx_description
1 polymer ?
#
loop_
_entity_poly.entity_id
_entity_poly.type
_entity_poly.pdbx_seq_one_letter_code
_entity_poly.pdbx_strand_id
1 'polypeptide(L)'
;MHGTWYKCTLKNQSCTTSLISWFWDPAGEYSRLEHASAPGVVESLKIITRQKSTEIARYAFNYARTHKRKKVTVVHKANIMKLSDGLFLKSCLDVAREYPDIAVEDMIIDNCCMQLVRRPSQFDIMLVPNLYGNILVNMACGLTGGPGITSGRNYGREFAVFETATRNTGSYLVGKNLANPAASLFAAVDMLKHLGLRDHAYLIKDAVEKTLNEDRIHTQDLGGMATTTDVVDNVLREVSRHTTVPLDNRPHLEEPLRTHA
;
A
#
# COMPACT_ATOMS: atom_id res chain seq x y z
N MET A 1 1.52 -17.90 -4.74
CA MET A 1 1.67 -16.66 -3.97
C MET A 1 0.98 -15.54 -4.72
N HIS A 2 -0.09 -14.96 -4.18
CA HIS A 2 -0.77 -13.77 -4.71
C HIS A 2 -1.01 -12.85 -3.52
N GLY A 3 -0.25 -11.76 -3.39
CA GLY A 3 -0.37 -10.80 -2.31
C GLY A 3 -0.55 -9.38 -2.83
N THR A 4 -1.38 -8.60 -2.15
CA THR A 4 -1.46 -7.14 -2.29
C THR A 4 -0.69 -6.51 -1.14
N TRP A 5 0.29 -5.70 -1.48
CA TRP A 5 1.26 -5.10 -0.59
C TRP A 5 1.05 -3.60 -0.57
N TYR A 6 1.09 -2.99 0.60
CA TYR A 6 0.93 -1.55 0.69
C TYR A 6 2.14 -0.96 1.38
N LYS A 7 3.09 -0.49 0.58
CA LYS A 7 4.17 0.33 1.11
C LYS A 7 3.62 1.74 1.40
N CYS A 8 2.86 1.88 2.47
CA CYS A 8 2.60 3.20 3.04
C CYS A 8 3.87 3.66 3.75
N THR A 9 4.64 4.53 3.10
CA THR A 9 5.83 5.13 3.70
C THR A 9 5.38 6.31 4.57
N LEU A 10 5.32 6.08 5.88
CA LEU A 10 5.07 7.14 6.87
C LEU A 10 6.22 8.14 6.95
N LYS A 11 6.35 9.05 5.98
CA LYS A 11 7.30 10.17 6.02
C LYS A 11 6.79 11.25 6.97
N ASN A 12 6.82 10.96 8.27
CA ASN A 12 6.82 12.01 9.28
C ASN A 12 8.01 11.72 10.22
N GLN A 13 8.95 12.65 10.30
CA GLN A 13 10.14 12.57 11.17
C GLN A 13 11.04 11.33 10.95
N SER A 14 11.62 11.18 9.75
CA SER A 14 12.69 10.20 9.46
C SER A 14 12.28 8.71 9.48
N CYS A 15 11.02 8.40 9.79
CA CYS A 15 10.57 7.01 9.84
C CYS A 15 10.09 6.55 8.45
N THR A 16 10.25 5.26 8.17
CA THR A 16 9.74 4.64 6.93
C THR A 16 9.12 3.33 7.34
N THR A 17 7.85 3.31 7.74
CA THR A 17 7.16 2.03 8.01
C THR A 17 6.75 1.37 6.69
N SER A 18 6.59 0.07 6.66
CA SER A 18 6.05 -0.68 5.52
C SER A 18 4.99 -1.66 6.03
N LEU A 19 3.76 -1.52 5.56
CA LEU A 19 2.68 -2.44 5.89
C LEU A 19 2.65 -3.57 4.86
N ILE A 20 2.72 -4.80 5.33
CA ILE A 20 2.65 -6.01 4.51
C ILE A 20 1.40 -6.77 4.92
N SER A 21 0.43 -6.82 4.01
CA SER A 21 -0.80 -7.59 4.17
C SER A 21 -0.92 -8.62 3.06
N TRP A 22 -1.80 -9.60 3.25
CA TRP A 22 -2.44 -10.25 2.11
C TRP A 22 -3.66 -9.45 1.68
N PHE A 23 -3.87 -9.29 0.37
CA PHE A 23 -5.22 -9.30 -0.19
C PHE A 23 -5.21 -10.22 -1.40
N TRP A 24 -5.59 -11.48 -1.23
CA TRP A 24 -6.12 -12.23 -2.36
C TRP A 24 -6.96 -13.43 -1.89
N ASP A 25 -8.11 -13.53 -2.53
CA ASP A 25 -9.18 -14.52 -2.36
C ASP A 25 -8.64 -15.97 -2.50
N PRO A 26 -9.11 -17.00 -1.76
CA PRO A 26 -10.09 -17.00 -0.68
C PRO A 26 -9.44 -17.11 0.69
N ALA A 27 -9.03 -15.99 1.29
CA ALA A 27 -8.61 -15.96 2.69
C ALA A 27 -9.01 -14.65 3.37
N GLY A 28 -9.30 -14.77 4.67
CA GLY A 28 -9.96 -13.75 5.47
C GLY A 28 -11.46 -13.71 5.22
N GLU A 29 -12.05 -12.58 5.55
CA GLU A 29 -13.47 -12.24 5.44
C GLU A 29 -13.87 -11.88 3.99
N TYR A 30 -12.89 -11.61 3.14
CA TYR A 30 -13.12 -11.19 1.74
C TYR A 30 -13.46 -12.32 0.78
N SER A 31 -13.56 -13.57 1.25
CA SER A 31 -14.08 -14.69 0.47
C SER A 31 -15.59 -14.61 0.25
N ARG A 32 -16.28 -13.64 0.88
CA ARG A 32 -17.73 -13.38 0.73
C ARG A 32 -18.58 -14.63 0.99
N LEU A 33 -18.11 -15.46 1.91
CA LEU A 33 -18.80 -16.69 2.32
C LEU A 33 -19.78 -16.32 3.42
N GLU A 34 -20.96 -15.88 3.00
CA GLU A 34 -22.04 -15.42 3.88
C GLU A 34 -23.30 -16.22 3.61
N HIS A 35 -24.03 -16.55 4.68
CA HIS A 35 -25.34 -17.19 4.58
C HIS A 35 -26.23 -16.77 5.75
N ALA A 36 -27.54 -16.92 5.59
CA ALA A 36 -28.50 -16.71 6.66
C ALA A 36 -28.94 -18.06 7.22
N SER A 37 -28.64 -18.34 8.49
CA SER A 37 -29.04 -19.58 9.16
C SER A 37 -30.47 -19.54 9.69
N ALA A 38 -31.01 -18.34 9.92
CA ALA A 38 -32.41 -18.08 10.27
C ALA A 38 -32.81 -16.64 9.88
N PRO A 39 -34.12 -16.30 9.82
CA PRO A 39 -34.56 -14.92 9.61
C PRO A 39 -33.93 -13.97 10.64
N GLY A 40 -33.14 -12.99 10.17
CA GLY A 40 -32.41 -12.06 11.02
C GLY A 40 -31.07 -12.54 11.58
N VAL A 41 -30.61 -13.76 11.23
CA VAL A 41 -29.32 -14.31 11.64
C VAL A 41 -28.44 -14.52 10.42
N VAL A 42 -27.33 -13.78 10.34
CA VAL A 42 -26.36 -13.86 9.24
C VAL A 42 -25.01 -14.31 9.78
N GLU A 43 -24.44 -15.30 9.11
CA GLU A 43 -23.12 -15.85 9.40
C GLU A 43 -22.15 -15.45 8.30
N SER A 44 -20.95 -15.02 8.70
CA SER A 44 -19.85 -14.66 7.80
C SER A 44 -18.62 -15.48 8.18
N LEU A 45 -18.07 -16.22 7.22
CA LEU A 45 -16.96 -17.13 7.46
C LEU A 45 -15.61 -16.44 7.20
N LYS A 46 -14.77 -16.40 8.23
CA LYS A 46 -13.36 -15.99 8.14
C LYS A 46 -12.47 -17.20 7.92
N ILE A 47 -11.86 -17.30 6.74
CA ILE A 47 -11.00 -18.45 6.39
C ILE A 47 -9.51 -18.10 6.54
N ILE A 48 -8.80 -18.75 7.45
CA ILE A 48 -7.34 -18.64 7.59
C ILE A 48 -6.70 -20.02 7.38
N THR A 49 -5.71 -20.10 6.50
CA THR A 49 -4.99 -21.36 6.23
C THR A 49 -3.50 -21.23 6.59
N ARG A 50 -2.92 -22.33 7.08
CA ARG A 50 -1.49 -22.40 7.41
C ARG A 50 -0.62 -22.09 6.19
N GLN A 51 -0.98 -22.64 5.03
CA GLN A 51 -0.22 -22.47 3.80
C GLN A 51 -0.07 -20.99 3.44
N LYS A 52 -1.18 -20.24 3.32
CA LYS A 52 -1.14 -18.82 2.99
C LYS A 52 -0.46 -17.98 4.07
N SER A 53 -0.67 -18.32 5.34
CA SER A 53 -0.03 -17.64 6.48
C SER A 53 1.49 -17.83 6.50
N THR A 54 1.96 -19.03 6.15
CA THR A 54 3.40 -19.34 6.04
C THR A 54 4.03 -18.65 4.84
N GLU A 55 3.34 -18.67 3.69
CA GLU A 55 3.75 -17.96 2.49
C GLU A 55 3.96 -16.47 2.79
N ILE A 56 2.96 -15.78 3.35
CA ILE A 56 3.11 -14.34 3.63
C ILE A 56 4.24 -14.03 4.58
N ALA A 57 4.37 -14.82 5.65
CA ALA A 57 5.41 -14.60 6.63
C ALA A 57 6.78 -14.70 5.96
N ARG A 58 7.02 -15.75 5.16
CA ARG A 58 8.28 -15.96 4.46
C ARG A 58 8.60 -14.80 3.52
N TYR A 59 7.60 -14.30 2.81
CA TYR A 59 7.79 -13.09 2.01
C TYR A 59 8.14 -11.87 2.86
N ALA A 60 7.40 -11.61 3.94
CA ALA A 60 7.61 -10.44 4.78
C ALA A 60 9.01 -10.43 5.39
N PHE A 61 9.50 -11.58 5.86
CA PHE A 61 10.86 -11.71 6.38
C PHE A 61 11.93 -11.63 5.29
N ASN A 62 11.73 -12.22 4.10
CA ASN A 62 12.62 -12.03 2.96
C ASN A 62 12.67 -10.56 2.51
N TYR A 63 11.52 -9.88 2.49
CA TYR A 63 11.42 -8.46 2.20
C TYR A 63 12.20 -7.65 3.23
N ALA A 64 12.05 -8.00 4.52
CA ALA A 64 12.79 -7.37 5.60
C ALA A 64 14.30 -7.45 5.35
N ARG A 65 14.81 -8.66 5.10
CA ARG A 65 16.25 -8.90 4.87
C ARG A 65 16.76 -8.18 3.62
N THR A 66 16.09 -8.32 2.49
CA THR A 66 16.50 -7.70 1.21
C THR A 66 16.50 -6.17 1.26
N HIS A 67 15.59 -5.57 2.03
CA HIS A 67 15.46 -4.13 2.17
C HIS A 67 16.13 -3.59 3.45
N LYS A 68 16.96 -4.40 4.12
CA LYS A 68 17.70 -4.05 5.34
C LYS A 68 16.81 -3.50 6.47
N ARG A 69 15.58 -3.99 6.54
CA ARG A 69 14.68 -3.77 7.68
C ARG A 69 15.09 -4.66 8.83
N LYS A 70 14.80 -4.22 10.05
CA LYS A 70 15.30 -4.85 11.28
C LYS A 70 14.20 -5.55 12.07
N LYS A 71 12.94 -5.19 11.87
CA LYS A 71 11.83 -5.69 12.68
C LYS A 71 10.56 -5.99 11.88
N VAL A 72 9.89 -7.09 12.23
CA VAL A 72 8.56 -7.48 11.75
C VAL A 72 7.61 -7.61 12.95
N THR A 73 6.54 -6.82 12.95
CA THR A 73 5.46 -6.86 13.94
C THR A 73 4.28 -7.64 13.36
N VAL A 74 3.92 -8.78 13.94
CA VAL A 74 2.78 -9.61 13.52
C VAL A 74 1.51 -9.12 14.22
N VAL A 75 0.55 -8.59 13.45
CA VAL A 75 -0.68 -8.01 14.03
C VAL A 75 -1.84 -9.00 13.95
N HIS A 76 -2.56 -9.19 15.06
CA HIS A 76 -3.63 -10.19 15.16
C HIS A 76 -4.70 -9.84 16.21
N LYS A 77 -5.72 -10.69 16.37
CA LYS A 77 -6.68 -10.71 17.48
C LYS A 77 -6.80 -12.13 18.08
N ALA A 78 -5.70 -12.87 18.15
CA ALA A 78 -5.63 -14.23 18.69
C ALA A 78 -6.10 -14.39 20.15
N ASN A 79 -6.22 -13.30 20.92
CA ASN A 79 -6.82 -13.33 22.26
C ASN A 79 -8.33 -13.64 22.23
N ILE A 80 -9.03 -13.23 21.16
CA ILE A 80 -10.44 -13.54 20.93
C ILE A 80 -10.58 -14.70 19.94
N MET A 81 -9.95 -14.58 18.78
CA MET A 81 -9.98 -15.57 17.70
C MET A 81 -8.84 -16.59 17.84
N LYS A 82 -8.95 -17.45 18.86
CA LYS A 82 -7.87 -18.38 19.24
C LYS A 82 -7.47 -19.36 18.13
N LEU A 83 -8.42 -19.78 17.28
CA LEU A 83 -8.15 -20.75 16.22
C LEU A 83 -7.68 -20.07 14.93
N SER A 84 -8.45 -19.12 14.38
CA SER A 84 -8.12 -18.46 13.11
C SER A 84 -6.87 -17.58 13.22
N ASP A 85 -6.92 -16.55 14.07
CA ASP A 85 -5.79 -15.65 14.26
C ASP A 85 -4.64 -16.31 15.00
N GLY A 86 -4.93 -17.27 15.88
CA GLY A 86 -3.89 -18.08 16.51
C GLY A 86 -3.12 -18.94 15.50
N LEU A 87 -3.79 -19.49 14.49
CA LEU A 87 -3.11 -20.21 13.39
C LEU A 87 -2.21 -19.28 12.57
N PHE A 88 -2.70 -18.07 12.26
CA PHE A 88 -1.90 -17.06 11.55
C PHE A 88 -0.65 -16.69 12.36
N LEU A 89 -0.82 -16.30 13.63
CA LEU A 89 0.27 -15.92 14.52
C LEU A 89 1.29 -17.06 14.65
N LYS A 90 0.83 -18.28 14.94
CA LYS A 90 1.71 -19.45 15.06
C LYS A 90 2.52 -19.67 13.78
N SER A 91 1.88 -19.61 12.62
CA SER A 91 2.56 -19.80 11.33
C SER A 91 3.62 -18.72 11.08
N CYS A 92 3.34 -17.46 11.45
CA CYS A 92 4.30 -16.37 11.30
C CYS A 92 5.51 -16.54 12.24
N LEU A 93 5.26 -16.91 13.49
CA LEU A 93 6.33 -17.17 14.47
C LEU A 93 7.15 -18.42 14.12
N ASP A 94 6.53 -19.46 13.55
CA ASP A 94 7.23 -20.63 13.05
C ASP A 94 8.23 -20.25 11.94
N VAL A 95 7.81 -19.42 10.99
CA VAL A 95 8.70 -18.89 9.93
C VAL A 95 9.77 -17.95 10.49
N ALA A 96 9.44 -17.12 11.49
CA ALA A 96 10.39 -16.18 12.08
C ALA A 96 11.66 -16.87 12.61
N ARG A 97 11.57 -18.13 13.06
CA ARG A 97 12.73 -18.93 13.50
C ARG A 97 13.77 -19.15 12.40
N GLU A 98 13.37 -19.07 11.13
CA GLU A 98 14.26 -19.19 9.97
C GLU A 98 15.01 -17.86 9.67
N TYR A 99 14.66 -16.77 10.37
CA TYR A 99 15.19 -15.42 10.17
C TYR A 99 15.70 -14.81 11.48
N PRO A 100 16.73 -15.40 12.12
CA PRO A 100 17.22 -14.96 13.43
C PRO A 100 17.82 -13.54 13.44
N ASP A 101 18.16 -12.99 12.27
CA ASP A 101 18.64 -11.63 12.04
C ASP A 101 17.54 -10.56 12.07
N ILE A 102 16.27 -10.96 12.02
CA ILE A 102 15.12 -10.04 12.01
C ILE A 102 14.39 -10.14 13.35
N ALA A 103 14.28 -9.02 14.07
CA ALA A 103 13.50 -8.98 15.30
C ALA A 103 12.02 -9.23 14.99
N VAL A 104 11.37 -10.10 15.76
CA VAL A 104 9.94 -10.39 15.64
C VAL A 104 9.23 -10.00 16.94
N GLU A 105 8.10 -9.33 16.81
CA GLU A 105 7.18 -9.05 17.90
C GLU A 105 5.75 -9.29 17.41
N ASP A 106 4.81 -9.48 18.32
CA ASP A 106 3.38 -9.53 18.02
C ASP A 106 2.61 -8.42 18.72
N MET A 107 1.50 -8.00 18.12
CA MET A 107 0.65 -6.95 18.67
C MET A 107 -0.82 -7.22 18.36
N ILE A 108 -1.68 -6.98 19.35
CA ILE A 108 -3.12 -7.07 19.15
C ILE A 108 -3.59 -5.86 18.33
N ILE A 109 -4.47 -6.06 17.33
CA ILE A 109 -4.88 -5.06 16.35
C ILE A 109 -5.45 -3.76 16.97
N ASP A 110 -6.20 -3.83 18.07
CA ASP A 110 -6.71 -2.66 18.77
C ASP A 110 -5.58 -1.81 19.37
N ASN A 111 -4.62 -2.45 20.06
CA ASN A 111 -3.42 -1.75 20.53
C ASN A 111 -2.60 -1.24 19.35
N CYS A 112 -2.48 -2.01 18.27
CA CYS A 112 -1.76 -1.59 17.05
C CYS A 112 -2.34 -0.31 16.46
N CYS A 113 -3.66 -0.19 16.33
CA CYS A 113 -4.32 1.02 15.86
C CYS A 113 -4.01 2.21 16.77
N MET A 114 -4.11 2.05 18.09
CA MET A 114 -3.77 3.10 19.05
C MET A 114 -2.30 3.52 18.95
N GLN A 115 -1.39 2.55 18.86
CA GLN A 115 0.05 2.79 18.73
C GLN A 115 0.42 3.44 17.40
N LEU A 116 -0.31 3.14 16.32
CA LEU A 116 -0.08 3.72 15.00
C LEU A 116 -0.38 5.23 15.01
N VAL A 117 -1.39 5.66 15.76
CA VAL A 117 -1.68 7.09 15.94
C VAL A 117 -0.73 7.74 16.95
N ARG A 118 -0.47 7.07 18.08
CA ARG A 118 0.31 7.64 19.19
C ARG A 118 1.82 7.71 18.91
N ARG A 119 2.39 6.66 18.33
CA ARG A 119 3.83 6.54 18.08
C ARG A 119 4.08 5.61 16.87
N PRO A 120 3.75 6.05 15.65
CA PRO A 120 3.91 5.23 14.44
C PRO A 120 5.36 4.81 14.18
N SER A 121 6.33 5.62 14.62
CA SER A 121 7.76 5.41 14.38
C SER A 121 8.34 4.15 15.01
N GLN A 122 7.58 3.48 15.89
CA GLN A 122 7.98 2.21 16.48
C GLN A 122 7.88 1.03 15.50
N PHE A 123 7.13 1.17 14.41
CA PHE A 123 6.88 0.10 13.45
C PHE A 123 7.85 0.17 12.26
N ASP A 124 8.40 -0.98 11.88
CA ASP A 124 9.25 -1.12 10.69
C ASP A 124 8.49 -1.88 9.60
N ILE A 125 8.32 -3.20 9.74
CA ILE A 125 7.37 -3.99 8.95
C ILE A 125 6.20 -4.41 9.83
N MET A 126 4.97 -4.24 9.35
CA MET A 126 3.77 -4.78 9.99
C MET A 126 3.21 -5.90 9.11
N LEU A 127 3.13 -7.12 9.64
CA LEU A 127 2.61 -8.29 8.95
C LEU A 127 1.20 -8.64 9.45
N VAL A 128 0.20 -8.56 8.56
CA VAL A 128 -1.21 -8.60 8.98
C VAL A 128 -2.09 -9.48 8.08
N PRO A 129 -3.17 -10.09 8.62
CA PRO A 129 -4.26 -10.68 7.83
C PRO A 129 -5.04 -9.64 7.03
N ASN A 130 -5.80 -10.11 6.05
CA ASN A 130 -6.47 -9.31 5.02
C ASN A 130 -7.29 -8.12 5.55
N LEU A 131 -8.28 -8.37 6.42
CA LEU A 131 -9.12 -7.30 6.98
C LEU A 131 -8.31 -6.26 7.77
N TYR A 132 -7.33 -6.69 8.55
CA TYR A 132 -6.51 -5.79 9.35
C TYR A 132 -5.58 -4.95 8.47
N GLY A 133 -5.12 -5.51 7.37
CA GLY A 133 -4.41 -4.79 6.32
C GLY A 133 -5.21 -3.62 5.78
N ASN A 134 -6.49 -3.84 5.46
CA ASN A 134 -7.34 -2.75 4.97
C ASN A 134 -7.50 -1.62 6.00
N ILE A 135 -7.73 -1.98 7.26
CA ILE A 135 -7.90 -0.99 8.33
C ILE A 135 -6.60 -0.18 8.50
N LEU A 136 -5.47 -0.87 8.69
CA LEU A 136 -4.20 -0.23 8.97
C LEU A 136 -3.66 0.56 7.77
N VAL A 137 -3.91 0.14 6.53
CA VAL A 137 -3.59 0.93 5.33
C VAL A 137 -4.29 2.27 5.36
N ASN A 138 -5.58 2.29 5.60
CA ASN A 138 -6.35 3.53 5.56
C ASN A 138 -5.91 4.47 6.70
N MET A 139 -5.63 3.91 7.88
CA MET A 139 -5.06 4.67 8.99
C MET A 139 -3.68 5.24 8.66
N ALA A 140 -2.78 4.43 8.10
CA ALA A 140 -1.45 4.86 7.72
C ALA A 140 -1.51 5.93 6.61
N CYS A 141 -2.40 5.77 5.62
CA CYS A 141 -2.65 6.78 4.60
C CYS A 141 -3.13 8.10 5.22
N GLY A 142 -4.05 8.06 6.19
CA GLY A 142 -4.49 9.25 6.92
C GLY A 142 -3.34 9.97 7.64
N LEU A 143 -2.42 9.21 8.23
CA LEU A 143 -1.24 9.76 8.93
C LEU A 143 -0.18 10.34 7.98
N THR A 144 -0.11 9.88 6.73
CA THR A 144 0.86 10.39 5.74
C THR A 144 0.45 11.67 5.02
N GLY A 145 -0.83 12.04 5.07
CA GLY A 145 -1.37 13.14 4.25
C GLY A 145 -2.47 12.72 3.28
N GLY A 146 -3.02 11.52 3.44
CA GLY A 146 -4.22 11.07 2.76
C GLY A 146 -4.03 10.07 1.61
N PRO A 147 -5.13 9.66 0.98
CA PRO A 147 -5.14 8.67 -0.10
C PRO A 147 -4.41 9.15 -1.36
N GLY A 148 -4.40 10.47 -1.62
CA GLY A 148 -3.90 11.07 -2.85
C GLY A 148 -2.39 10.98 -3.08
N ILE A 149 -1.61 10.56 -2.06
CA ILE A 149 -0.14 10.54 -2.10
C ILE A 149 0.47 9.16 -1.82
N THR A 150 -0.34 8.15 -1.51
CA THR A 150 0.16 6.83 -1.09
C THR A 150 -0.05 5.79 -2.19
N SER A 151 1.02 5.09 -2.59
CA SER A 151 0.97 4.01 -3.58
C SER A 151 0.90 2.61 -2.94
N GLY A 152 0.32 1.67 -3.68
CA GLY A 152 0.22 0.24 -3.40
C GLY A 152 0.89 -0.59 -4.49
N ARG A 153 1.26 -1.82 -4.13
CA ARG A 153 1.95 -2.77 -5.02
C ARG A 153 1.42 -4.15 -4.74
N ASN A 154 1.04 -4.90 -5.74
CA ASN A 154 0.58 -6.28 -5.63
C ASN A 154 1.66 -7.14 -6.29
N TYR A 155 2.10 -8.19 -5.61
CA TYR A 155 3.08 -9.14 -6.11
C TYR A 155 2.47 -10.52 -5.97
N GLY A 156 2.26 -11.14 -7.11
CA GLY A 156 2.06 -12.56 -7.23
C GLY A 156 3.36 -13.28 -7.52
N ARG A 157 3.26 -14.59 -7.79
CA ARG A 157 4.39 -15.43 -8.18
C ARG A 157 4.94 -15.04 -9.55
N GLU A 158 4.05 -14.66 -10.45
CA GLU A 158 4.35 -14.41 -11.87
C GLU A 158 4.01 -12.98 -12.30
N PHE A 159 3.12 -12.31 -11.58
CA PHE A 159 2.59 -11.00 -11.94
C PHE A 159 2.83 -9.98 -10.85
N ALA A 160 2.92 -8.71 -11.24
CA ALA A 160 2.91 -7.58 -10.32
C ALA A 160 1.94 -6.51 -10.81
N VAL A 161 1.14 -5.93 -9.91
CA VAL A 161 0.16 -4.87 -10.21
C VAL A 161 0.42 -3.67 -9.31
N PHE A 162 0.59 -2.49 -9.87
CA PHE A 162 0.88 -1.26 -9.11
C PHE A 162 -0.34 -0.35 -9.17
N GLU A 163 -0.82 0.10 -8.02
CA GLU A 163 -2.07 0.85 -7.88
C GLU A 163 -1.95 1.88 -6.76
N THR A 164 -3.00 2.67 -6.52
CA THR A 164 -3.06 3.53 -5.34
C THR A 164 -3.22 2.69 -4.06
N ALA A 165 -2.72 3.19 -2.93
CA ALA A 165 -2.80 2.43 -1.68
C ALA A 165 -4.24 2.26 -1.17
N THR A 166 -5.09 3.25 -1.45
CA THR A 166 -6.49 3.21 -1.08
C THR A 166 -7.34 2.84 -2.29
N ARG A 167 -8.31 1.95 -2.09
CA ARG A 167 -9.30 1.58 -3.11
C ARG A 167 -10.44 2.60 -3.26
N ASN A 168 -10.23 3.83 -2.78
CA ASN A 168 -11.20 4.90 -2.95
C ASN A 168 -11.25 5.27 -4.44
N THR A 169 -12.43 5.14 -5.05
CA THR A 169 -12.63 5.43 -6.47
C THR A 169 -12.67 6.92 -6.77
N GLY A 170 -12.86 7.78 -5.77
CA GLY A 170 -12.92 9.23 -5.95
C GLY A 170 -14.00 9.65 -6.95
N SER A 171 -15.12 8.91 -7.04
CA SER A 171 -16.12 9.09 -8.10
C SER A 171 -16.69 10.52 -8.18
N TYR A 172 -16.68 11.26 -7.07
CA TYR A 172 -17.10 12.66 -6.99
C TYR A 172 -16.12 13.66 -7.62
N LEU A 173 -14.89 13.24 -7.98
CA LEU A 173 -13.84 14.04 -8.61
C LEU A 173 -13.76 13.86 -10.14
N VAL A 174 -14.50 12.89 -10.70
CA VAL A 174 -14.47 12.55 -12.12
C VAL A 174 -14.78 13.79 -12.97
N GLY A 175 -13.91 14.08 -13.94
CA GLY A 175 -14.07 15.21 -14.87
C GLY A 175 -13.81 16.60 -14.28
N LYS A 176 -13.38 16.71 -13.01
CA LYS A 176 -13.24 18.01 -12.32
C LYS A 176 -11.83 18.60 -12.35
N ASN A 177 -10.82 17.85 -12.79
CA ASN A 177 -9.41 18.27 -12.73
C ASN A 177 -8.92 18.61 -11.30
N LEU A 178 -9.46 17.92 -10.28
CA LEU A 178 -9.15 18.15 -8.86
C LEU A 178 -8.47 16.95 -8.17
N ALA A 179 -8.32 15.83 -8.87
CA ALA A 179 -7.72 14.63 -8.29
C ALA A 179 -6.21 14.82 -8.10
N ASN A 180 -5.68 14.35 -6.98
CA ASN A 180 -4.23 14.33 -6.74
C ASN A 180 -3.59 13.19 -7.55
N PRO A 181 -2.68 13.48 -8.51
CA PRO A 181 -2.06 12.44 -9.33
C PRO A 181 -0.90 11.73 -8.63
N ALA A 182 -0.45 12.23 -7.47
CA ALA A 182 0.79 11.78 -6.84
C ALA A 182 0.80 10.29 -6.49
N ALA A 183 -0.28 9.74 -5.92
CA ALA A 183 -0.37 8.31 -5.59
C ALA A 183 -0.18 7.42 -6.82
N SER A 184 -0.82 7.77 -7.94
CA SER A 184 -0.70 7.03 -9.20
C SER A 184 0.69 7.17 -9.81
N LEU A 185 1.31 8.36 -9.74
CA LEU A 185 2.68 8.57 -10.19
C LEU A 185 3.68 7.76 -9.34
N PHE A 186 3.50 7.70 -8.02
CA PHE A 186 4.32 6.85 -7.16
C PHE A 186 4.11 5.36 -7.43
N ALA A 187 2.90 4.93 -7.79
CA ALA A 187 2.65 3.57 -8.23
C ALA A 187 3.42 3.25 -9.53
N ALA A 188 3.43 4.17 -10.51
CA ALA A 188 4.21 4.04 -11.73
C ALA A 188 5.73 4.03 -11.46
N VAL A 189 6.23 4.86 -10.54
CA VAL A 189 7.63 4.82 -10.07
C VAL A 189 7.97 3.44 -9.50
N ASP A 190 7.08 2.86 -8.72
CA ASP A 190 7.28 1.54 -8.12
C ASP A 190 7.27 0.42 -9.16
N MET A 191 6.44 0.55 -10.18
CA MET A 191 6.43 -0.32 -11.36
C MET A 191 7.76 -0.24 -12.11
N LEU A 192 8.26 0.95 -12.41
CA LEU A 192 9.53 1.14 -13.11
C LEU A 192 10.70 0.53 -12.32
N LYS A 193 10.71 0.66 -10.99
CA LYS A 193 11.70 -0.03 -10.13
C LYS A 193 11.62 -1.55 -10.26
N HIS A 194 10.41 -2.10 -10.34
CA HIS A 194 10.20 -3.53 -10.51
C HIS A 194 10.68 -4.03 -11.88
N LEU A 195 10.52 -3.22 -12.93
CA LEU A 195 11.02 -3.49 -14.28
C LEU A 195 12.54 -3.29 -14.44
N GLY A 196 13.26 -2.87 -13.39
CA GLY A 196 14.70 -2.59 -13.44
C GLY A 196 15.06 -1.21 -14.01
N LEU A 197 14.07 -0.40 -14.39
CA LEU A 197 14.21 0.94 -14.96
C LEU A 197 14.42 2.01 -13.88
N ARG A 198 15.50 1.86 -13.10
CA ARG A 198 15.73 2.65 -11.88
C ARG A 198 15.93 4.13 -12.14
N ASP A 199 16.67 4.50 -13.19
CA ASP A 199 16.98 5.90 -13.48
C ASP A 199 15.70 6.69 -13.80
N HIS A 200 14.81 6.13 -14.63
CA HIS A 200 13.49 6.70 -14.90
C HIS A 200 12.64 6.78 -13.63
N ALA A 201 12.67 5.75 -12.80
CA ALA A 201 11.91 5.75 -11.56
C ALA A 201 12.37 6.83 -10.58
N TYR A 202 13.68 7.03 -10.42
CA TYR A 202 14.22 8.07 -9.54
C TYR A 202 13.98 9.47 -10.10
N LEU A 203 14.14 9.66 -11.41
CA LEU A 203 13.83 10.92 -12.08
C LEU A 203 12.38 11.36 -11.82
N ILE A 204 11.40 10.48 -12.05
CA ILE A 204 9.98 10.80 -11.82
C ILE A 204 9.71 10.98 -10.33
N LYS A 205 10.25 10.11 -9.47
CA LYS A 205 10.08 10.22 -8.01
C LYS A 205 10.53 11.57 -7.49
N ASP A 206 11.73 11.99 -7.88
CA ASP A 206 12.36 13.20 -7.38
C ASP A 206 11.64 14.44 -7.93
N ALA A 207 11.16 14.41 -9.17
CA ALA A 207 10.29 15.45 -9.73
C ALA A 207 8.95 15.60 -8.97
N VAL A 208 8.31 14.49 -8.60
CA VAL A 208 7.08 14.51 -7.79
C VAL A 208 7.37 15.00 -6.37
N GLU A 209 8.43 14.50 -5.73
CA GLU A 209 8.81 14.93 -4.39
C GLU A 209 9.18 16.42 -4.34
N LYS A 210 9.85 16.95 -5.37
CA LYS A 210 10.15 18.37 -5.48
C LYS A 210 8.89 19.21 -5.67
N THR A 211 8.02 18.81 -6.61
CA THR A 211 6.73 19.49 -6.85
C THR A 211 5.90 19.63 -5.57
N LEU A 212 5.86 18.57 -4.76
CA LEU A 212 5.06 18.55 -3.53
C LEU A 212 5.79 19.22 -2.35
N ASN A 213 7.07 18.97 -2.13
CA ASN A 213 7.75 19.41 -0.89
C ASN A 213 8.43 20.77 -1.03
N GLU A 214 8.98 21.09 -2.20
CA GLU A 214 9.73 22.33 -2.44
C GLU A 214 8.85 23.38 -3.11
N ASP A 215 8.24 23.05 -4.25
CA ASP A 215 7.43 23.99 -5.03
C ASP A 215 6.03 24.21 -4.41
N ARG A 216 5.62 23.33 -3.50
CA ARG A 216 4.34 23.37 -2.75
C ARG A 216 3.12 23.49 -3.66
N ILE A 217 3.14 22.83 -4.81
CA ILE A 217 1.99 22.76 -5.72
C ILE A 217 1.06 21.65 -5.21
N HIS A 218 0.08 22.05 -4.42
CA HIS A 218 -0.80 21.13 -3.69
C HIS A 218 -2.22 21.17 -4.22
N THR A 219 -2.78 19.99 -4.49
CA THR A 219 -4.21 19.80 -4.72
C THR A 219 -5.02 19.97 -3.44
N GLN A 220 -6.35 20.04 -3.59
CA GLN A 220 -7.27 20.33 -2.49
C GLN A 220 -7.20 19.34 -1.31
N ASP A 221 -6.93 18.05 -1.56
CA ASP A 221 -6.76 17.02 -0.53
C ASP A 221 -5.55 17.27 0.38
N LEU A 222 -4.54 17.99 -0.13
CA LEU A 222 -3.38 18.45 0.64
C LEU A 222 -3.56 19.88 1.18
N GLY A 223 -4.73 20.49 1.01
CA GLY A 223 -5.05 21.84 1.48
C GLY A 223 -4.64 22.97 0.54
N GLY A 224 -4.23 22.67 -0.69
CA GLY A 224 -3.89 23.68 -1.71
C GLY A 224 -5.03 24.00 -2.67
N MET A 225 -4.71 24.78 -3.70
CA MET A 225 -5.66 25.19 -4.76
C MET A 225 -5.25 24.72 -6.16
N ALA A 226 -4.18 23.94 -6.28
CA ALA A 226 -3.71 23.44 -7.56
C ALA A 226 -4.68 22.39 -8.13
N THR A 227 -4.76 22.34 -9.45
CA THR A 227 -5.50 21.32 -10.20
C THR A 227 -4.64 20.07 -10.45
N THR A 228 -5.25 18.99 -10.95
CA THR A 228 -4.50 17.81 -11.40
C THR A 228 -3.47 18.21 -12.46
N THR A 229 -3.87 19.03 -13.43
CA THR A 229 -2.99 19.54 -14.50
C THR A 229 -1.81 20.31 -13.94
N ASP A 230 -2.02 21.22 -12.99
CA ASP A 230 -0.93 22.04 -12.43
C ASP A 230 0.19 21.18 -11.82
N VAL A 231 -0.19 20.12 -11.10
CA VAL A 231 0.77 19.16 -10.53
C VAL A 231 1.50 18.41 -11.64
N VAL A 232 0.78 17.88 -12.63
CA VAL A 232 1.38 17.11 -13.74
C VAL A 232 2.34 17.98 -14.56
N ASP A 233 1.94 19.20 -14.90
CA ASP A 233 2.73 20.13 -15.70
C ASP A 233 4.03 20.51 -15.00
N ASN A 234 4.00 20.72 -13.67
CA ASN A 234 5.22 20.97 -12.92
C ASN A 234 6.12 19.73 -12.85
N VAL A 235 5.56 18.54 -12.65
CA VAL A 235 6.34 17.30 -12.69
C VAL A 235 7.01 17.13 -14.05
N LEU A 236 6.30 17.37 -15.16
CA LEU A 236 6.86 17.32 -16.50
C LEU A 236 7.97 18.35 -16.71
N ARG A 237 7.81 19.56 -16.18
CA ARG A 237 8.85 20.60 -16.21
C ARG A 237 10.11 20.16 -15.47
N GLU A 238 9.98 19.58 -14.28
CA GLU A 238 11.12 19.09 -13.50
C GLU A 238 11.81 17.91 -14.18
N VAL A 239 11.05 16.99 -14.78
CA VAL A 239 11.61 15.90 -15.59
C VAL A 239 12.39 16.46 -16.78
N SER A 240 11.81 17.42 -17.51
CA SER A 240 12.41 18.02 -18.71
C SER A 240 13.77 18.65 -18.46
N ARG A 241 13.96 19.26 -17.29
CA ARG A 241 15.25 19.87 -16.90
C ARG A 241 16.40 18.88 -16.84
N HIS A 242 16.10 17.59 -16.69
CA HIS A 242 17.07 16.52 -16.55
C HIS A 242 17.12 15.59 -17.78
N THR A 243 16.38 15.92 -18.84
CA THR A 243 16.32 15.14 -20.08
C THR A 243 16.66 16.01 -21.28
N THR A 244 17.47 15.48 -22.20
CA THR A 244 17.81 16.15 -23.47
C THR A 244 16.76 15.92 -24.57
N VAL A 245 15.75 15.08 -24.33
CA VAL A 245 14.68 14.76 -25.29
C VAL A 245 13.54 15.76 -25.13
N PRO A 246 13.13 16.47 -26.19
CA PRO A 246 11.95 17.34 -26.14
C PRO A 246 10.69 16.52 -25.84
N LEU A 247 9.91 16.94 -24.84
CA LEU A 247 8.62 16.32 -24.49
C LEU A 247 7.53 16.48 -25.58
N ASP A 248 7.81 17.22 -26.65
CA ASP A 248 6.82 17.61 -27.67
C ASP A 248 6.47 16.47 -28.65
N ASN A 249 7.17 15.33 -28.59
CA ASN A 249 6.77 14.12 -29.32
C ASN A 249 5.68 13.36 -28.57
N ARG A 250 4.55 14.01 -28.24
CA ARG A 250 3.36 13.27 -27.81
C ARG A 250 2.87 12.46 -29.02
N PRO A 251 2.97 11.11 -29.06
CA PRO A 251 2.04 10.40 -29.93
C PRO A 251 0.66 10.85 -29.48
N HIS A 252 -0.17 11.32 -30.41
CA HIS A 252 -1.56 11.65 -30.12
C HIS A 252 -2.12 10.48 -29.32
N LEU A 253 -2.41 10.70 -28.04
CA LEU A 253 -3.19 9.75 -27.26
C LEU A 253 -4.52 9.71 -28.00
N GLU A 254 -4.73 8.68 -28.83
CA GLU A 254 -6.03 8.42 -29.41
C GLU A 254 -7.06 8.52 -28.30
N GLU A 255 -8.16 9.23 -28.57
CA GLU A 255 -9.22 9.50 -27.60
C GLU A 255 -9.52 8.24 -26.77
N PRO A 256 -9.77 8.37 -25.45
CA PRO A 256 -10.13 7.21 -24.65
C PRO A 256 -11.32 6.51 -25.32
N LEU A 257 -11.13 5.24 -25.68
CA LEU A 257 -12.18 4.37 -26.20
C LEU A 257 -13.42 4.59 -25.34
N ARG A 258 -14.46 5.20 -25.93
CA ARG A 258 -15.77 5.35 -25.31
C ARG A 258 -16.28 3.93 -25.02
N THR A 259 -16.04 3.44 -23.81
CA THR A 259 -16.72 2.24 -23.34
C THR A 259 -18.18 2.62 -23.16
N HIS A 260 -19.00 2.22 -24.13
CA HIS A 260 -20.44 2.26 -23.99
C HIS A 260 -20.85 1.44 -22.76
N ALA A 261 -21.80 2.00 -22.02
CA ALA A 261 -22.36 1.50 -20.76
C ALA A 261 -22.90 0.07 -20.85
#